data_AF-A0A8H8CJX0-F1
#
_entry.id   AF-A0A8H8CJX0-F1
#
_cell.length_a   1.000
_cell.length_b   1.000
_cell.length_c   1.000
_cell.angle_alpha   90.00
_cell.angle_beta   90.00
_cell.angle_gamma   90.00
#
_symmetry.space_group_name_H-M   'P 1'
#
loop_
_entity.id
_entity.type
_entity.pdbx_description
1 polymer ?
#
loop_
_entity_poly.entity_id
_entity_poly.type
_entity_poly.pdbx_seq_one_letter_code
_entity_poly.pdbx_strand_id
1 'polypeptide(L)'
;MELVSTQNADLVATQDAHQAQLTAIEKSMNKFLKSLDTWRSSTATSNSTPESLSTHPIGRHIGRFAEAHRNGVQAAETGHAAARDGVGVAEHLEMFNNGDVNPSENEDYEHYMEQMERLISQGASEAEQTARNFREVQNGIKKAIQGFRKQGSNKIETLEAVDFVLEDLQKCMTIYIRWWTKAGMIHKYLSLKMTEIRGTDSHNNVDAIKTTWKDIELAYLQYTDKMKYIEDTNQGTFEFAQAIAARIELTEYNEIRREEDERVEREARRIEEMRIEEARVIEAERIEEEARRIEEARIEEAKIEEARRIEEVCRIEKESRVEEARRVEEENRIEEARRIEEARRIEEARRIEETRRIEEARRIEETRRIEETRRDEKAEQQRIEEEMMFEKTRRLEEQRAEEARRILEAKKLEEQRVQAAKEFEEAKRSKEQRVKEEENRIEEPKRPKEEGCKCCIIM
;
A
#
# COMPACT_ATOMS: atom_id res chain seq x y z
N MET A 1 43.41 12.47 -23.29
CA MET A 1 43.77 11.15 -23.84
C MET A 1 44.16 10.17 -22.73
N GLU A 2 45.01 10.56 -21.77
CA GLU A 2 45.35 9.70 -20.60
C GLU A 2 44.17 9.47 -19.63
N LEU A 3 43.32 10.46 -19.36
CA LEU A 3 42.12 10.32 -18.50
C LEU A 3 41.04 9.37 -19.08
N VAL A 4 40.87 9.36 -20.40
CA VAL A 4 39.93 8.47 -21.10
C VAL A 4 40.49 7.04 -21.16
N SER A 5 41.81 6.90 -21.26
CA SER A 5 42.51 5.62 -21.19
C SER A 5 42.43 4.97 -19.80
N THR A 6 42.48 5.76 -18.72
CA THR A 6 42.31 5.23 -17.35
C THR A 6 40.85 4.86 -17.06
N GLN A 7 39.89 5.66 -17.55
CA GLN A 7 38.46 5.35 -17.41
C GLN A 7 38.05 4.06 -18.15
N ASN A 8 38.58 3.80 -19.35
CA ASN A 8 38.32 2.55 -20.09
C ASN A 8 39.00 1.32 -19.47
N ALA A 9 40.19 1.49 -18.85
CA ALA A 9 40.86 0.40 -18.15
C ALA A 9 40.13 0.01 -16.84
N ASP A 10 39.58 1.00 -16.13
CA ASP A 10 38.73 0.78 -14.96
C ASP A 10 37.40 0.09 -15.35
N LEU A 11 36.84 0.42 -16.51
CA LEU A 11 35.60 -0.19 -17.03
C LEU A 11 35.77 -1.67 -17.42
N VAL A 12 36.84 -2.02 -18.14
CA VAL A 12 37.14 -3.42 -18.52
C VAL A 12 37.48 -4.27 -17.28
N ALA A 13 38.21 -3.70 -16.32
CA ALA A 13 38.43 -4.33 -15.02
C ALA A 13 37.13 -4.54 -14.22
N THR A 14 36.13 -3.66 -14.40
CA THR A 14 34.79 -3.85 -13.81
C THR A 14 33.95 -4.91 -14.51
N GLN A 15 34.10 -5.12 -15.82
CA GLN A 15 33.34 -6.13 -16.57
C GLN A 15 33.81 -7.56 -16.25
N ASP A 16 35.12 -7.80 -16.17
CA ASP A 16 35.65 -9.08 -15.71
C ASP A 16 35.29 -9.35 -14.25
N ALA A 17 35.29 -8.31 -13.40
CA ALA A 17 34.86 -8.40 -12.02
C ALA A 17 33.34 -8.63 -11.88
N HIS A 18 32.53 -8.13 -12.81
CA HIS A 18 31.09 -8.36 -12.91
C HIS A 18 30.81 -9.81 -13.28
N GLN A 19 31.42 -10.31 -14.35
CA GLN A 19 31.24 -11.68 -14.81
C GLN A 19 31.73 -12.71 -13.79
N ALA A 20 32.85 -12.44 -13.12
CA ALA A 20 33.35 -13.28 -12.03
C ALA A 20 32.36 -13.35 -10.85
N GLN A 21 31.68 -12.24 -10.54
CA GLN A 21 30.69 -12.20 -9.48
C GLN A 21 29.37 -12.89 -9.86
N LEU A 22 28.89 -12.77 -11.11
CA LEU A 22 27.76 -13.57 -11.60
C LEU A 22 28.05 -15.07 -11.52
N THR A 23 29.25 -15.48 -11.91
CA THR A 23 29.69 -16.87 -11.82
C THR A 23 29.74 -17.34 -10.36
N ALA A 24 30.17 -16.48 -9.44
CA ALA A 24 30.18 -16.78 -8.01
C ALA A 24 28.76 -16.91 -7.44
N ILE A 25 27.82 -16.06 -7.87
CA ILE A 25 26.40 -16.16 -7.53
C ILE A 25 25.85 -17.50 -7.99
N GLU A 26 26.02 -17.83 -9.27
CA GLU A 26 25.54 -19.08 -9.87
C GLU A 26 26.04 -20.30 -9.10
N LYS A 27 27.35 -20.37 -8.88
CA LYS A 27 27.97 -21.49 -8.17
C LYS A 27 27.46 -21.61 -6.74
N SER A 28 27.34 -20.50 -6.01
CA SER A 28 26.88 -20.52 -4.63
C SER A 28 25.40 -20.85 -4.51
N MET A 29 24.57 -20.35 -5.44
CA MET A 29 23.14 -20.61 -5.46
C MET A 29 22.87 -22.07 -5.79
N ASN A 30 23.46 -22.60 -6.86
CA ASN A 30 23.31 -24.00 -7.23
C ASN A 30 23.78 -24.94 -6.11
N LYS A 31 24.84 -24.57 -5.39
CA LYS A 31 25.28 -25.32 -4.22
C LYS A 31 24.21 -25.31 -3.11
N PHE A 32 23.69 -24.14 -2.76
CA PHE A 32 22.62 -24.00 -1.76
C PHE A 32 21.36 -24.78 -2.15
N LEU A 33 20.89 -24.65 -3.39
CA LEU A 33 19.67 -25.31 -3.86
C LEU A 33 19.81 -26.84 -3.88
N LYS A 34 20.99 -27.36 -4.26
CA LYS A 34 21.30 -28.78 -4.15
C LYS A 34 21.32 -29.25 -2.69
N SER A 35 21.88 -28.43 -1.80
CA SER A 35 21.90 -28.70 -0.36
C SER A 35 20.46 -28.74 0.20
N LEU A 36 19.61 -27.80 -0.21
CA LEU A 36 18.20 -27.73 0.15
C LEU A 36 17.42 -28.95 -0.36
N ASP A 37 17.63 -29.36 -1.61
CA ASP A 37 16.96 -30.52 -2.19
C ASP A 37 17.37 -31.84 -1.50
N THR A 38 18.66 -31.96 -1.14
CA THR A 38 19.17 -33.10 -0.37
C THR A 38 18.50 -33.18 1.01
N TRP A 39 18.38 -32.04 1.69
CA TRP A 39 17.69 -31.94 2.99
C TRP A 39 16.19 -32.24 2.89
N ARG A 40 15.53 -31.74 1.84
CA ARG A 40 14.12 -32.04 1.55
C ARG A 40 13.93 -33.54 1.38
N SER A 41 14.78 -34.18 0.59
CA SER A 41 14.70 -35.62 0.31
C SER A 41 14.95 -36.49 1.54
N SER A 42 15.81 -36.06 2.47
CA SER A 42 16.08 -36.80 3.71
C SER A 42 15.02 -36.63 4.80
N THR A 43 14.23 -35.56 4.74
CA THR A 43 13.20 -35.23 5.75
C THR A 43 11.76 -35.59 5.33
N ALA A 44 11.59 -36.13 4.11
CA ALA A 44 10.30 -36.35 3.44
C ALA A 44 9.38 -37.45 4.02
N THR A 45 9.67 -38.04 5.18
CA THR A 45 8.87 -39.18 5.69
C THR A 45 7.67 -38.82 6.57
N SER A 46 7.46 -37.57 7.02
CA SER A 46 6.14 -37.19 7.61
C SER A 46 5.82 -35.69 7.82
N ASN A 47 6.72 -34.72 7.63
CA ASN A 47 6.52 -33.34 8.11
C ASN A 47 7.08 -32.22 7.20
N SER A 48 7.23 -32.43 5.90
CA SER A 48 7.91 -31.49 4.98
C SER A 48 6.97 -30.80 3.97
N THR A 49 5.70 -30.57 4.29
CA THR A 49 4.83 -29.78 3.40
C THR A 49 5.18 -28.29 3.51
N PRO A 50 4.88 -27.46 2.50
CA PRO A 50 5.03 -26.01 2.62
C PRO A 50 4.33 -25.43 3.86
N GLU A 51 3.19 -26.01 4.28
CA GLU A 51 2.47 -25.57 5.49
C GLU A 51 3.20 -25.90 6.80
N SER A 52 3.76 -27.10 6.94
CA SER A 52 4.50 -27.43 8.17
C SER A 52 5.79 -26.62 8.25
N LEU A 53 6.44 -26.37 7.11
CA LEU A 53 7.71 -25.68 7.04
C LEU A 53 7.61 -24.16 7.11
N SER A 54 6.49 -23.54 6.75
CA SER A 54 6.30 -22.08 6.93
C SER A 54 6.39 -21.67 8.42
N THR A 55 5.97 -22.56 9.32
CA THR A 55 6.09 -22.36 10.78
C THR A 55 7.46 -22.76 11.33
N HIS A 56 8.22 -23.58 10.58
CA HIS A 56 9.55 -24.02 10.96
C HIS A 56 10.58 -22.89 10.76
N PRO A 57 11.53 -22.67 11.69
CA PRO A 57 12.53 -21.59 11.56
C PRO A 57 13.29 -21.60 10.23
N ILE A 58 13.64 -22.79 9.72
CA ILE A 58 14.36 -22.94 8.45
C ILE A 58 13.47 -22.58 7.26
N GLY A 59 12.24 -23.11 7.21
CA GLY A 59 11.34 -22.84 6.10
C GLY A 59 10.98 -21.36 6.03
N ARG A 60 10.86 -20.68 7.18
CA ARG A 60 10.73 -19.21 7.22
C ARG A 60 11.89 -18.49 6.54
N HIS A 61 13.14 -18.90 6.79
CA HIS A 61 14.30 -18.29 6.13
C HIS A 61 14.39 -18.61 4.64
N ILE A 62 13.99 -19.82 4.23
CA ILE A 62 13.91 -20.21 2.80
C ILE A 62 12.83 -19.40 2.07
N GLY A 63 11.64 -19.26 2.66
CA GLY A 63 10.55 -18.47 2.08
C GLY A 63 10.94 -17.00 1.92
N ARG A 64 11.50 -16.39 2.96
CA ARG A 64 12.01 -15.00 2.89
C ARG A 64 13.16 -14.85 1.88
N PHE A 65 13.98 -15.87 1.70
CA PHE A 65 14.99 -15.88 0.65
C PHE A 65 14.34 -15.89 -0.75
N ALA A 66 13.34 -16.73 -0.98
CA ALA A 66 12.65 -16.80 -2.27
C ALA A 66 11.96 -15.48 -2.61
N GLU A 67 11.34 -14.83 -1.62
CA GLU A 67 10.78 -13.49 -1.77
C GLU A 67 11.86 -12.44 -2.10
N ALA A 68 12.98 -12.43 -1.35
CA ALA A 68 14.09 -11.52 -1.61
C ALA A 68 14.71 -11.75 -3.00
N HIS A 69 14.77 -13.00 -3.47
CA HIS A 69 15.22 -13.35 -4.81
C HIS A 69 14.30 -12.76 -5.89
N ARG A 70 12.98 -12.99 -5.76
CA ARG A 70 11.97 -12.46 -6.68
C ARG A 70 12.03 -10.93 -6.75
N ASN A 71 12.08 -10.27 -5.60
CA ASN A 71 12.18 -8.81 -5.52
C ASN A 71 13.48 -8.29 -6.17
N GLY A 72 14.58 -9.04 -6.04
CA GLY A 72 15.84 -8.70 -6.70
C GLY A 72 15.81 -8.86 -8.21
N VAL A 73 15.15 -9.90 -8.74
CA VAL A 73 14.95 -10.05 -10.19
C VAL A 73 14.11 -8.89 -10.72
N GLN A 74 12.98 -8.57 -10.08
CA GLN A 74 12.14 -7.45 -10.47
C GLN A 74 12.89 -6.10 -10.42
N ALA A 75 13.66 -5.85 -9.37
CA ALA A 75 14.47 -4.63 -9.26
C ALA A 75 15.49 -4.53 -10.42
N ALA A 76 16.09 -5.65 -10.82
CA ALA A 76 17.00 -5.70 -11.96
C ALA A 76 16.30 -5.48 -13.31
N GLU A 77 15.07 -5.95 -13.47
CA GLU A 77 14.25 -5.67 -14.66
C GLU A 77 13.87 -4.19 -14.76
N THR A 78 13.50 -3.55 -13.64
CA THR A 78 13.28 -2.10 -13.56
C THR A 78 14.56 -1.34 -13.92
N GLY A 79 15.72 -1.78 -13.40
CA GLY A 79 17.02 -1.22 -13.72
C GLY A 79 17.40 -1.36 -15.20
N HIS A 80 17.13 -2.52 -15.79
CA HIS A 80 17.30 -2.77 -17.23
C HIS A 80 16.46 -1.81 -18.08
N ALA A 81 15.17 -1.66 -17.75
CA ALA A 81 14.27 -0.74 -18.45
C ALA A 81 14.78 0.70 -18.38
N ALA A 82 15.18 1.17 -17.19
CA ALA A 82 15.76 2.50 -17.01
C ALA A 82 17.06 2.69 -17.80
N ALA A 83 17.91 1.65 -17.88
CA ALA A 83 19.15 1.70 -18.65
C ALA A 83 18.88 1.82 -20.15
N ARG A 84 17.92 1.04 -20.66
CA ARG A 84 17.49 1.09 -22.05
C ARG A 84 16.92 2.46 -22.45
N ASP A 85 16.10 3.06 -21.59
CA ASP A 85 15.59 4.41 -21.81
C ASP A 85 16.73 5.44 -21.88
N GLY A 86 17.77 5.27 -21.06
CA GLY A 86 18.97 6.12 -21.08
C GLY A 86 19.85 5.94 -22.31
N VAL A 87 19.94 4.73 -22.87
CA VAL A 87 20.54 4.52 -24.20
C VAL A 87 19.76 5.30 -25.25
N GLY A 88 18.42 5.24 -25.20
CA GLY A 88 17.55 6.02 -26.10
C GLY A 88 17.78 7.52 -26.00
N VAL A 89 17.90 8.07 -24.79
CA VAL A 89 18.24 9.50 -24.60
C VAL A 89 19.61 9.82 -25.20
N ALA A 90 20.63 8.99 -24.93
CA ALA A 90 21.97 9.22 -25.44
C ALA A 90 22.02 9.19 -26.98
N GLU A 91 21.23 8.31 -27.62
CA GLU A 91 21.06 8.25 -29.07
C GLU A 91 20.35 9.50 -29.61
N HIS A 92 19.35 10.02 -28.92
CA HIS A 92 18.73 11.30 -29.26
C HIS A 92 19.71 12.48 -29.14
N LEU A 93 20.55 12.51 -28.10
CA LEU A 93 21.60 13.53 -27.94
C LEU A 93 22.62 13.52 -29.10
N GLU A 94 22.94 12.34 -29.63
CA GLU A 94 23.83 12.17 -30.78
C GLU A 94 23.23 12.80 -32.05
N MET A 95 21.91 12.64 -32.24
CA MET A 95 21.19 13.28 -33.36
C MET A 95 21.20 14.81 -33.26
N PHE A 96 21.14 15.38 -32.05
CA PHE A 96 21.25 16.83 -31.84
C PHE A 96 22.64 17.37 -32.20
N ASN A 97 23.70 16.65 -31.84
CA ASN A 97 25.08 17.05 -32.14
C ASN A 97 25.35 17.07 -33.66
N ASN A 98 24.59 16.29 -34.42
CA ASN A 98 24.63 16.25 -35.88
C ASN A 98 23.73 17.32 -36.55
N GLY A 99 22.99 18.12 -35.77
CA GLY A 99 22.22 19.27 -36.24
C GLY A 99 20.78 19.00 -36.68
N ASP A 100 20.22 17.81 -36.37
CA ASP A 100 18.94 17.38 -36.94
C ASP A 100 17.68 17.82 -36.16
N VAL A 101 17.75 18.08 -34.85
CA VAL A 101 16.59 18.44 -34.00
C VAL A 101 17.04 19.34 -32.82
N ASN A 102 16.19 20.23 -32.27
CA ASN A 102 16.49 21.02 -31.06
C ASN A 102 15.62 20.55 -29.86
N PRO A 103 16.20 20.02 -28.76
CA PRO A 103 15.43 19.46 -27.64
C PRO A 103 14.60 20.49 -26.86
N SER A 104 15.02 21.76 -26.82
CA SER A 104 14.29 22.81 -26.08
C SER A 104 12.94 23.18 -26.69
N GLU A 105 12.66 22.72 -27.91
CA GLU A 105 11.41 22.96 -28.64
C GLU A 105 10.43 21.77 -28.55
N ASN A 106 10.82 20.68 -27.88
CA ASN A 106 10.03 19.46 -27.80
C ASN A 106 9.48 19.25 -26.38
N GLU A 107 8.24 19.67 -26.12
CA GLU A 107 7.56 19.46 -24.83
C GLU A 107 7.52 17.97 -24.42
N ASP A 108 7.52 17.06 -25.40
CA ASP A 108 7.54 15.61 -25.15
C ASP A 108 8.88 15.11 -24.58
N TYR A 109 9.98 15.85 -24.80
CA TYR A 109 11.31 15.45 -24.32
C TYR A 109 11.44 15.61 -22.80
N GLU A 110 10.99 16.74 -22.24
CA GLU A 110 11.01 16.91 -20.78
C GLU A 110 10.04 15.94 -20.08
N HIS A 111 8.86 15.69 -20.67
CA HIS A 111 7.95 14.68 -20.15
C HIS A 111 8.58 13.28 -20.15
N TYR A 112 9.27 12.90 -21.23
CA TYR A 112 10.01 11.64 -21.30
C TYR A 112 11.14 11.56 -20.25
N MET A 113 11.90 12.65 -20.05
CA MET A 113 12.95 12.73 -19.03
C MET A 113 12.39 12.60 -17.61
N GLU A 114 11.24 13.21 -17.31
CA GLU A 114 10.55 13.02 -16.03
C GLU A 114 10.13 11.55 -15.79
N GLN A 115 9.62 10.89 -16.83
CA GLN A 115 9.22 9.48 -16.76
C GLN A 115 10.43 8.57 -16.50
N MET A 116 11.56 8.85 -17.17
CA MET A 116 12.82 8.15 -16.94
C MET A 116 13.35 8.39 -15.51
N GLU A 117 13.28 9.62 -14.99
CA GLU A 117 13.67 9.93 -13.60
C GLU A 117 12.82 9.18 -12.57
N ARG A 118 11.51 9.03 -12.83
CA ARG A 118 10.62 8.22 -11.99
C ARG A 118 11.03 6.74 -12.01
N LEU A 119 11.31 6.19 -13.18
CA LEU A 119 11.72 4.79 -13.33
C LEU A 119 13.05 4.50 -12.64
N ILE A 120 14.02 5.41 -12.78
CA ILE A 120 15.31 5.35 -12.08
C ILE A 120 15.12 5.38 -10.56
N SER A 121 14.26 6.29 -10.08
CA SER A 121 13.96 6.45 -8.65
C SER A 121 13.25 5.23 -8.07
N GLN A 122 12.30 4.67 -8.81
CA GLN A 122 11.63 3.42 -8.45
C GLN A 122 12.63 2.28 -8.33
N GLY A 123 13.44 2.06 -9.35
CA GLY A 123 14.46 1.01 -9.33
C GLY A 123 15.46 1.19 -8.18
N ALA A 124 15.83 2.43 -7.85
CA ALA A 124 16.70 2.72 -6.69
C ALA A 124 16.08 2.25 -5.38
N SER A 125 14.81 2.56 -5.17
CA SER A 125 14.06 2.12 -4.00
C SER A 125 13.96 0.59 -3.93
N GLU A 126 13.64 -0.06 -5.05
CA GLU A 126 13.51 -1.51 -5.17
C GLU A 126 14.83 -2.25 -4.90
N ALA A 127 15.94 -1.73 -5.42
CA ALA A 127 17.27 -2.28 -5.18
C ALA A 127 17.73 -2.11 -3.72
N GLU A 128 17.48 -0.95 -3.11
CA GLU A 128 17.75 -0.75 -1.70
C GLU A 128 16.93 -1.70 -0.83
N GLN A 129 15.64 -1.87 -1.15
CA GLN A 129 14.76 -2.81 -0.46
C GLN A 129 15.26 -4.25 -0.61
N THR A 130 15.65 -4.64 -1.81
CA THR A 130 16.24 -5.96 -2.10
C THR A 130 17.49 -6.20 -1.24
N ALA A 131 18.41 -5.23 -1.18
CA ALA A 131 19.59 -5.34 -0.34
C ALA A 131 19.26 -5.42 1.15
N ARG A 132 18.22 -4.72 1.62
CA ARG A 132 17.70 -4.84 3.00
C ARG A 132 17.15 -6.24 3.25
N ASN A 133 16.30 -6.76 2.38
CA ASN A 133 15.69 -8.09 2.49
C ASN A 133 16.77 -9.18 2.59
N PHE A 134 17.80 -9.16 1.74
CA PHE A 134 18.89 -10.13 1.82
C PHE A 134 19.69 -10.02 3.13
N ARG A 135 19.90 -8.82 3.67
CA ARG A 135 20.55 -8.66 4.99
C ARG A 135 19.69 -9.21 6.12
N GLU A 136 18.38 -9.02 6.06
CA GLU A 136 17.46 -9.56 7.05
C GLU A 136 17.46 -11.09 7.05
N VAL A 137 17.40 -11.70 5.86
CA VAL A 137 17.56 -13.15 5.68
C VAL A 137 18.90 -13.60 6.28
N GLN A 138 20.01 -12.95 5.92
CA GLN A 138 21.34 -13.29 6.44
C GLN A 138 21.42 -13.19 7.97
N ASN A 139 20.88 -12.12 8.56
CA ASN A 139 20.89 -11.91 10.01
C ASN A 139 20.00 -12.93 10.73
N GLY A 140 18.84 -13.26 10.14
CA GLY A 140 17.96 -14.31 10.63
C GLY A 140 18.67 -15.67 10.68
N ILE A 141 19.34 -16.03 9.58
CA ILE A 141 20.11 -17.28 9.49
C ILE A 141 21.24 -17.32 10.53
N LYS A 142 22.03 -16.24 10.67
CA LYS A 142 23.09 -16.16 11.68
C LYS A 142 22.54 -16.38 13.10
N LYS A 143 21.39 -15.76 13.42
CA LYS A 143 20.72 -15.95 14.71
C LYS A 143 20.22 -17.40 14.89
N ALA A 144 19.66 -18.00 13.84
CA ALA A 144 19.20 -19.39 13.86
C ALA A 144 20.38 -20.34 14.12
N ILE A 145 21.48 -20.23 13.37
CA ILE A 145 22.70 -21.02 13.56
C ILE A 145 23.23 -20.87 14.99
N GLN A 146 23.33 -19.64 15.50
CA GLN A 146 23.76 -19.39 16.87
C GLN A 146 22.81 -20.00 17.92
N GLY A 147 21.50 -19.94 17.68
CA GLY A 147 20.47 -20.54 18.53
C GLY A 147 20.63 -22.06 18.60
N PHE A 148 20.76 -22.72 17.44
CA PHE A 148 20.97 -24.16 17.35
C PHE A 148 22.26 -24.62 18.04
N ARG A 149 23.36 -23.86 17.88
CA ARG A 149 24.64 -24.17 18.55
C ARG A 149 24.59 -24.00 20.06
N LYS A 150 23.72 -23.11 20.58
CA LYS A 150 23.53 -22.89 22.02
C LYS A 150 22.64 -23.95 22.69
N GLN A 151 21.68 -24.54 21.96
CA GLN A 151 20.74 -25.54 22.47
C GLN A 151 21.33 -26.96 22.56
N GLY A 152 22.66 -27.12 22.64
CA GLY A 152 23.38 -28.39 22.49
C GLY A 152 22.68 -29.62 23.08
N SER A 153 22.65 -30.71 22.28
CA SER A 153 22.22 -32.07 22.62
C SER A 153 20.71 -32.35 22.72
N ASN A 154 20.16 -32.95 21.65
CA ASN A 154 19.28 -34.15 21.73
C ASN A 154 18.78 -34.67 20.37
N LYS A 155 19.17 -34.06 19.24
CA LYS A 155 19.05 -34.67 17.89
C LYS A 155 20.22 -34.25 16.99
N ILE A 156 21.38 -34.86 17.21
CA ILE A 156 22.64 -34.51 16.53
C ILE A 156 22.52 -34.67 15.00
N GLU A 157 21.87 -35.75 14.53
CA GLU A 157 21.74 -36.03 13.08
C GLU A 157 20.84 -35.02 12.33
N THR A 158 19.76 -34.52 12.95
CA THR A 158 18.90 -33.50 12.32
C THR A 158 19.50 -32.10 12.37
N LEU A 159 20.38 -31.82 13.34
CA LEU A 159 21.03 -30.51 13.48
C LEU A 159 22.19 -30.36 12.48
N GLU A 160 22.96 -31.42 12.23
CA GLU A 160 24.02 -31.43 11.22
C GLU A 160 23.46 -31.25 9.80
N ALA A 161 22.33 -31.91 9.50
CA ALA A 161 21.63 -31.77 8.22
C ALA A 161 21.00 -30.37 8.01
N VAL A 162 20.84 -29.58 9.08
CA VAL A 162 20.25 -28.23 9.01
C VAL A 162 21.34 -27.16 8.96
N ASP A 163 22.44 -27.35 9.69
CA ASP A 163 23.55 -26.38 9.74
C ASP A 163 24.17 -26.20 8.34
N PHE A 164 24.32 -27.28 7.55
CA PHE A 164 24.93 -27.17 6.22
C PHE A 164 24.08 -26.36 5.22
N VAL A 165 22.75 -26.50 5.22
CA VAL A 165 21.85 -25.74 4.34
C VAL A 165 21.88 -24.26 4.69
N LEU A 166 21.83 -23.95 6.00
CA LEU A 166 21.90 -22.57 6.49
C LEU A 166 23.26 -21.92 6.23
N GLU A 167 24.36 -22.67 6.34
CA GLU A 167 25.69 -22.17 6.00
C GLU A 167 25.86 -21.90 4.51
N ASP A 168 25.37 -22.78 3.63
CA ASP A 168 25.40 -22.56 2.19
C ASP A 168 24.51 -21.36 1.78
N LEU A 169 23.34 -21.22 2.42
CA LEU A 169 22.49 -20.04 2.24
C LEU A 169 23.18 -18.77 2.72
N GLN A 170 23.84 -18.79 3.89
CA GLN A 170 24.59 -17.64 4.40
C GLN A 170 25.72 -17.20 3.45
N LYS A 171 26.45 -18.17 2.86
CA LYS A 171 27.49 -17.90 1.85
C LYS A 171 26.86 -17.28 0.60
N CYS A 172 25.73 -17.83 0.12
CA CYS A 172 24.97 -17.29 -0.99
C CYS A 172 24.54 -15.83 -0.73
N MET A 173 23.95 -15.55 0.43
CA MET A 173 23.52 -14.21 0.83
C MET A 173 24.67 -13.21 0.87
N THR A 174 25.87 -13.64 1.28
CA THR A 174 27.05 -12.76 1.28
C THR A 174 27.42 -12.31 -0.13
N ILE A 175 27.30 -13.20 -1.11
CA ILE A 175 27.60 -12.90 -2.51
C ILE A 175 26.49 -12.03 -3.11
N TYR A 176 25.21 -12.32 -2.83
CA TYR A 176 24.09 -11.47 -3.26
C TYR A 176 24.17 -10.06 -2.70
N ILE A 177 24.43 -9.92 -1.40
CA ILE A 177 24.61 -8.60 -0.78
C ILE A 177 25.79 -7.89 -1.42
N ARG A 178 26.92 -8.58 -1.63
CA ARG A 178 28.08 -8.00 -2.31
C ARG A 178 27.75 -7.56 -3.74
N TRP A 179 26.93 -8.32 -4.46
CA TRP A 179 26.44 -7.94 -5.78
C TRP A 179 25.69 -6.60 -5.74
N TRP A 180 24.66 -6.53 -4.91
CA TRP A 180 23.82 -5.33 -4.75
C TRP A 180 24.52 -4.14 -4.09
N THR A 181 25.64 -4.35 -3.38
CA THR A 181 26.34 -3.27 -2.64
C THR A 181 27.69 -2.86 -3.22
N LYS A 182 28.41 -3.77 -3.91
CA LYS A 182 29.81 -3.58 -4.34
C LYS A 182 30.03 -3.86 -5.83
N ALA A 183 29.24 -4.73 -6.48
CA ALA A 183 29.39 -5.03 -7.91
C ALA A 183 28.85 -3.94 -8.83
N GLY A 184 28.22 -2.90 -8.30
CA GLY A 184 27.71 -1.81 -9.11
C GLY A 184 26.53 -2.25 -9.97
N MET A 185 25.45 -2.74 -9.35
CA MET A 185 24.13 -2.60 -9.98
C MET A 185 23.60 -1.22 -9.61
N ILE A 186 23.52 -0.44 -10.68
CA ILE A 186 23.49 1.00 -10.81
C ILE A 186 22.04 1.42 -10.65
N HIS A 187 21.64 1.85 -9.46
CA HIS A 187 20.51 2.78 -9.33
C HIS A 187 20.97 4.08 -8.68
N LYS A 188 21.84 3.99 -7.68
CA LYS A 188 22.56 5.13 -7.13
C LYS A 188 23.42 5.85 -8.18
N TYR A 189 23.87 5.12 -9.19
CA TYR A 189 24.59 5.67 -10.34
C TYR A 189 23.66 6.11 -11.47
N LEU A 190 22.45 5.54 -11.63
CA LEU A 190 21.54 5.95 -12.71
C LEU A 190 21.12 7.40 -12.51
N SER A 191 20.81 7.79 -11.28
CA SER A 191 20.51 9.18 -10.93
C SER A 191 21.71 10.10 -11.20
N LEU A 192 22.94 9.67 -10.87
CA LEU A 192 24.16 10.44 -11.20
C LEU A 192 24.38 10.54 -12.72
N LYS A 193 24.18 9.45 -13.47
CA LYS A 193 24.32 9.41 -14.93
C LYS A 193 23.23 10.20 -15.65
N MET A 194 22.05 10.30 -15.06
CA MET A 194 20.99 11.20 -15.54
C MET A 194 21.40 12.67 -15.45
N THR A 195 22.15 13.07 -14.40
CA THR A 195 22.68 14.44 -14.33
C THR A 195 23.76 14.73 -15.37
N GLU A 196 24.49 13.72 -15.87
CA GLU A 196 25.46 13.88 -16.96
C GLU A 196 24.76 14.20 -18.29
N ILE A 197 23.58 13.62 -18.53
CA ILE A 197 22.71 13.93 -19.69
C ILE A 197 22.16 15.36 -19.60
N ARG A 198 21.73 15.80 -18.41
CA ARG A 198 21.20 17.16 -18.17
C ARG A 198 22.29 18.24 -18.08
N GLY A 199 23.56 17.86 -18.01
CA GLY A 199 24.69 18.78 -17.88
C GLY A 199 24.98 19.57 -19.17
N THR A 200 25.52 20.78 -19.02
CA THR A 200 25.85 21.67 -20.14
C THR A 200 26.89 21.12 -21.12
N ASP A 201 27.73 20.17 -20.65
CA ASP A 201 28.79 19.54 -21.45
C ASP A 201 28.37 18.21 -22.10
N SER A 202 27.09 17.82 -22.01
CA SER A 202 26.59 16.54 -22.54
C SER A 202 26.89 16.33 -24.02
N HIS A 203 26.82 17.40 -24.82
CA HIS A 203 27.13 17.43 -26.26
C HIS A 203 28.59 17.05 -26.58
N ASN A 204 29.53 17.33 -25.67
CA ASN A 204 30.95 17.01 -25.87
C ASN A 204 31.31 15.57 -25.47
N ASN A 205 30.39 14.86 -24.80
CA ASN A 205 30.63 13.55 -24.19
C ASN A 205 29.60 12.48 -24.60
N VAL A 206 28.82 12.72 -25.66
CA VAL A 206 27.71 11.84 -26.07
C VAL A 206 28.15 10.38 -26.25
N ASP A 207 29.28 10.13 -26.91
CA ASP A 207 29.80 8.76 -27.11
C ASP A 207 30.12 8.04 -25.79
N ALA A 208 30.69 8.78 -24.82
CA ALA A 208 31.01 8.24 -23.50
C ALA A 208 29.75 7.97 -22.68
N ILE A 209 28.76 8.87 -22.75
CA ILE A 209 27.44 8.70 -22.12
C ILE A 209 26.76 7.46 -22.70
N LYS A 210 26.65 7.36 -24.03
CA LYS A 210 26.03 6.23 -24.75
C LYS A 210 26.68 4.90 -24.41
N THR A 211 28.01 4.84 -24.42
CA THR A 211 28.77 3.63 -24.06
C THR A 211 28.46 3.21 -22.62
N THR A 212 28.50 4.16 -21.69
CA THR A 212 28.18 3.90 -20.28
C THR A 212 26.77 3.31 -20.12
N TRP A 213 25.75 3.89 -20.76
CA TRP A 213 24.38 3.39 -20.67
C TRP A 213 24.22 1.99 -21.27
N LYS A 214 24.90 1.68 -22.38
CA LYS A 214 24.91 0.33 -22.98
C LYS A 214 25.56 -0.70 -22.08
N ASP A 215 26.64 -0.35 -21.39
CA ASP A 215 27.29 -1.25 -20.44
C ASP A 215 26.39 -1.53 -19.23
N ILE A 216 25.63 -0.53 -18.77
CA ILE A 216 24.64 -0.69 -17.70
C ILE A 216 23.49 -1.59 -18.15
N GLU A 217 22.94 -1.36 -19.34
CA GLU A 217 21.87 -2.19 -19.92
C GLU A 217 22.31 -3.65 -20.02
N LEU A 218 23.52 -3.88 -20.56
CA LEU A 218 24.10 -5.22 -20.70
C LEU A 218 24.30 -5.90 -19.34
N ALA A 219 24.77 -5.16 -18.33
CA ALA A 219 24.98 -5.70 -16.98
C ALA A 219 23.67 -6.18 -16.32
N TYR A 220 22.57 -5.42 -16.46
CA TYR A 220 21.27 -5.84 -15.95
C TYR A 220 20.73 -7.06 -16.72
N LEU A 221 20.86 -7.06 -18.05
CA LEU A 221 20.43 -8.19 -18.88
C LEU A 221 21.19 -9.48 -18.53
N GLN A 222 22.50 -9.39 -18.37
CA GLN A 222 23.33 -10.53 -17.96
C GLN A 222 22.93 -11.07 -16.58
N TYR A 223 22.55 -10.20 -15.64
CA TYR A 223 22.06 -10.62 -14.34
C TYR A 223 20.71 -11.33 -14.44
N THR A 224 19.71 -10.75 -15.11
CA THR A 224 18.36 -11.31 -15.21
C THR A 224 18.38 -12.66 -15.94
N ASP A 225 19.11 -12.76 -17.05
CA ASP A 225 19.33 -14.02 -17.77
C ASP A 225 20.00 -15.07 -16.87
N LYS A 226 20.97 -14.65 -16.06
CA LYS A 226 21.65 -15.55 -15.13
C LYS A 226 20.72 -16.05 -14.02
N MET A 227 19.89 -15.17 -13.44
CA MET A 227 18.92 -15.58 -12.42
C MET A 227 17.91 -16.55 -13.00
N LYS A 228 17.35 -16.25 -14.17
CA LYS A 228 16.40 -17.11 -14.89
C LYS A 228 16.99 -18.49 -15.18
N TYR A 229 18.22 -18.55 -15.68
CA TYR A 229 18.91 -19.82 -15.91
C TYR A 229 19.04 -20.67 -14.63
N ILE A 230 19.33 -20.03 -13.49
CA ILE A 230 19.42 -20.73 -12.20
C ILE A 230 18.04 -21.22 -11.74
N GLU A 231 16.99 -20.41 -11.92
CA GLU A 231 15.61 -20.80 -11.63
C GLU A 231 15.17 -22.00 -12.47
N ASP A 232 15.38 -21.93 -13.79
CA ASP A 232 15.02 -23.00 -14.74
C ASP A 232 15.76 -24.31 -14.42
N THR A 233 17.05 -24.22 -14.07
CA THR A 233 17.88 -25.40 -13.72
C THR A 233 17.43 -26.06 -12.42
N ASN A 234 16.81 -25.31 -11.50
CA ASN A 234 16.43 -25.77 -10.16
C ASN A 234 14.93 -25.62 -9.90
N GLN A 235 14.11 -25.70 -10.95
CA GLN A 235 12.69 -25.33 -10.94
C GLN A 235 11.93 -25.92 -9.74
N GLY A 236 12.01 -27.22 -9.50
CA GLY A 236 11.27 -27.88 -8.42
C GLY A 236 11.68 -27.47 -7.00
N THR A 237 12.91 -26.96 -6.81
CA THR A 237 13.38 -26.42 -5.53
C THR A 237 12.91 -24.98 -5.33
N PHE A 238 12.90 -24.18 -6.40
CA PHE A 238 12.36 -22.82 -6.37
C PHE A 238 10.85 -22.81 -6.16
N GLU A 239 10.09 -23.63 -6.89
CA GLU A 239 8.64 -23.77 -6.70
C GLU A 239 8.29 -24.12 -5.25
N PHE A 240 9.07 -25.01 -4.64
CA PHE A 240 8.92 -25.36 -3.24
C PHE A 240 9.21 -24.17 -2.29
N ALA A 241 10.31 -23.45 -2.52
CA ALA A 241 10.65 -22.28 -1.72
C ALA A 241 9.61 -21.15 -1.86
N GLN A 242 9.08 -20.95 -3.07
CA GLN A 242 8.00 -20.01 -3.37
C GLN A 242 6.68 -20.41 -2.73
N ALA A 243 6.34 -21.70 -2.69
CA ALA A 243 5.16 -22.19 -1.99
C ALA A 243 5.24 -21.91 -0.48
N ILE A 244 6.42 -22.03 0.11
CA ILE A 244 6.64 -21.65 1.52
C ILE A 244 6.46 -20.13 1.69
N ALA A 245 7.02 -19.31 0.79
CA ALA A 245 6.87 -17.85 0.82
C ALA A 245 5.40 -17.43 0.75
N ALA A 246 4.64 -17.93 -0.23
CA ALA A 246 3.22 -17.66 -0.39
C ALA A 246 2.41 -18.06 0.85
N ARG A 247 2.82 -19.14 1.53
CA ARG A 247 2.17 -19.56 2.78
C ARG A 247 2.43 -18.60 3.93
N ILE A 248 3.64 -18.07 4.04
CA ILE A 248 4.01 -17.04 5.04
C ILE A 248 3.22 -15.76 4.78
N GLU A 249 3.20 -15.28 3.54
CA GLU A 249 2.43 -14.10 3.13
C GLU A 249 0.94 -14.27 3.47
N LEU A 250 0.37 -15.44 3.18
CA LEU A 250 -1.03 -15.75 3.51
C LEU A 250 -1.27 -15.76 5.02
N THR A 251 -0.33 -16.26 5.83
CA THR A 251 -0.48 -16.20 7.30
C THR A 251 -0.45 -14.77 7.82
N GLU A 252 0.48 -13.95 7.34
CA GLU A 252 0.60 -12.54 7.74
C GLU A 252 -0.63 -11.73 7.29
N TYR A 253 -1.12 -11.96 6.07
CA TYR A 253 -2.37 -11.36 5.59
C TYR A 253 -3.58 -11.73 6.46
N ASN A 254 -3.71 -13.00 6.84
CA ASN A 254 -4.81 -13.44 7.69
C ASN A 254 -4.72 -12.86 9.10
N GLU A 255 -3.52 -12.64 9.64
CA GLU A 255 -3.31 -11.97 10.92
C GLU A 255 -3.73 -10.51 10.84
N ILE A 256 -3.27 -9.76 9.84
CA ILE A 256 -3.67 -8.35 9.62
C ILE A 256 -5.19 -8.23 9.49
N ARG A 257 -5.82 -9.11 8.69
CA ARG A 257 -7.28 -9.09 8.52
C ARG A 257 -8.01 -9.38 9.83
N ARG A 258 -7.54 -10.32 10.64
CA ARG A 258 -8.13 -10.60 11.96
C ARG A 258 -7.99 -9.41 12.89
N GLU A 259 -6.82 -8.76 12.93
CA GLU A 259 -6.61 -7.57 13.74
C GLU A 259 -7.54 -6.43 13.31
N GLU A 260 -7.78 -6.28 12.00
CA GLU A 260 -8.72 -5.31 11.44
C GLU A 260 -10.17 -5.64 11.82
N ASP A 261 -10.59 -6.90 11.66
CA ASP A 261 -11.91 -7.38 12.08
C ASP A 261 -12.14 -7.13 13.59
N GLU A 262 -11.13 -7.41 14.43
CA GLU A 262 -11.17 -7.12 15.87
C GLU A 262 -11.22 -5.62 16.18
N ARG A 263 -10.56 -4.77 15.38
CA ARG A 263 -10.64 -3.31 15.52
C ARG A 263 -12.05 -2.82 15.21
N VAL A 264 -12.64 -3.28 14.11
CA VAL A 264 -14.01 -2.94 13.71
C VAL A 264 -15.00 -3.39 14.77
N GLU A 265 -14.87 -4.61 15.30
CA GLU A 265 -15.75 -5.11 16.35
C GLU A 265 -15.61 -4.33 17.67
N ARG A 266 -14.39 -3.95 18.05
CA ARG A 266 -14.15 -3.07 19.22
C ARG A 266 -14.73 -1.67 19.04
N GLU A 267 -14.77 -1.15 17.83
CA GLU A 267 -15.38 0.13 17.52
C GLU A 267 -16.91 0.04 17.55
N ALA A 268 -17.49 -1.01 16.98
CA ALA A 268 -18.92 -1.30 17.06
C ALA A 268 -19.41 -1.44 18.51
N ARG A 269 -18.65 -2.15 19.37
CA ARG A 269 -18.95 -2.24 20.81
C ARG A 269 -18.97 -0.87 21.50
N ARG A 270 -17.99 0.00 21.20
CA ARG A 270 -17.94 1.36 21.75
C ARG A 270 -19.13 2.22 21.31
N ILE A 271 -19.54 2.12 20.05
CA ILE A 271 -20.71 2.83 19.54
C ILE A 271 -21.97 2.34 20.26
N GLU A 272 -22.14 1.03 20.42
CA GLU A 272 -23.30 0.48 21.11
C GLU A 272 -23.31 0.85 22.61
N GLU A 273 -22.17 0.84 23.29
CA GLU A 273 -22.04 1.31 24.66
C GLU A 273 -22.41 2.80 24.79
N MET A 274 -21.98 3.65 23.86
CA MET A 274 -22.38 5.07 23.84
C MET A 274 -23.89 5.22 23.65
N ARG A 275 -24.52 4.43 22.76
CA ARG A 275 -25.98 4.45 22.55
C ARG A 275 -26.75 3.99 23.79
N ILE A 276 -26.25 2.97 24.48
CA ILE A 276 -26.84 2.49 25.73
C ILE A 276 -26.72 3.57 26.81
N GLU A 277 -25.57 4.22 26.93
CA GLU A 277 -25.36 5.26 27.92
C GLU A 277 -26.19 6.52 27.61
N GLU A 278 -26.27 6.93 26.35
CA GLU A 278 -27.16 8.01 25.91
C GLU A 278 -28.63 7.71 26.24
N ALA A 279 -29.08 6.48 25.97
CA ALA A 279 -30.43 6.05 26.35
C ALA A 279 -30.67 6.09 27.87
N ARG A 280 -29.65 5.75 28.68
CA ARG A 280 -29.73 5.85 30.15
C ARG A 280 -29.81 7.29 30.63
N VAL A 281 -29.05 8.20 30.02
CA VAL A 281 -29.11 9.64 30.34
C VAL A 281 -30.48 10.20 30.03
N ILE A 282 -31.02 9.91 28.84
CA ILE A 282 -32.37 10.33 28.43
C ILE A 282 -33.43 9.80 29.41
N GLU A 283 -33.34 8.53 29.80
CA GLU A 283 -34.28 7.94 30.76
C GLU A 283 -34.16 8.57 32.15
N ALA A 284 -32.94 8.84 32.62
CA ALA A 284 -32.71 9.50 33.90
C ALA A 284 -33.29 10.93 33.92
N GLU A 285 -33.09 11.70 32.85
CA GLU A 285 -33.68 13.03 32.69
C GLU A 285 -35.21 12.99 32.71
N ARG A 286 -35.82 11.99 32.06
CA ARG A 286 -37.28 11.80 32.08
C ARG A 286 -37.79 11.52 33.50
N ILE A 287 -37.11 10.64 34.25
CA ILE A 287 -37.48 10.33 35.63
C ILE A 287 -37.36 11.57 36.52
N GLU A 288 -36.31 12.37 36.34
CA GLU A 288 -36.13 13.61 37.11
C GLU A 288 -37.19 14.66 36.76
N GLU A 289 -37.54 14.81 35.48
CA GLU A 289 -38.62 15.70 35.06
C GLU A 289 -39.98 15.28 35.63
N GLU A 290 -40.29 13.98 35.61
CA GLU A 290 -41.50 13.45 36.22
C GLU A 290 -41.55 13.72 37.73
N ALA A 291 -40.43 13.54 38.44
CA ALA A 291 -40.32 13.86 39.85
C ALA A 291 -40.56 15.37 40.12
N ARG A 292 -40.02 16.26 39.29
CA ARG A 292 -40.27 17.71 39.38
C ARG A 292 -41.75 18.04 39.19
N ARG A 293 -42.41 17.44 38.19
CA ARG A 293 -43.85 17.64 37.95
C ARG A 293 -44.71 17.19 39.12
N ILE A 294 -44.36 16.07 39.76
CA ILE A 294 -45.05 15.59 40.97
C ILE A 294 -44.88 16.59 42.12
N GLU A 295 -43.68 17.11 42.34
CA GLU A 295 -43.43 18.07 43.42
C GLU A 295 -44.13 19.42 43.15
N GLU A 296 -44.10 19.92 41.92
CA GLU A 296 -44.85 21.13 41.52
C GLU A 296 -46.35 20.97 41.76
N ALA A 297 -46.93 19.81 41.42
CA ALA A 297 -48.33 19.51 41.69
C ALA A 297 -48.66 19.53 43.20
N ARG A 298 -47.76 19.01 44.05
CA ARG A 298 -47.94 19.05 45.52
C ARG A 298 -47.87 20.46 46.08
N ILE A 299 -46.94 21.28 45.57
CA ILE A 299 -46.82 22.69 45.97
C ILE A 299 -48.09 23.47 45.57
N GLU A 300 -48.61 23.25 44.37
CA GLU A 300 -49.81 23.94 43.91
C GLU A 300 -51.07 23.50 44.68
N GLU A 301 -51.20 22.21 44.97
CA GLU A 301 -52.27 21.69 45.85
C GLU A 301 -52.20 22.32 47.25
N ALA A 302 -51.00 22.45 47.82
CA ALA A 302 -50.79 23.10 49.11
C ALA A 302 -51.21 24.58 49.10
N LYS A 303 -50.91 25.33 48.04
CA LYS A 303 -51.35 26.72 47.89
C LYS A 303 -52.86 26.85 47.75
N ILE A 304 -53.51 25.96 46.99
CA ILE A 304 -54.97 25.95 46.83
C ILE A 304 -55.63 25.70 48.20
N GLU A 305 -55.09 24.77 49.00
CA GLU A 305 -55.58 24.48 50.33
C GLU A 305 -55.35 25.65 51.31
N GLU A 306 -54.19 26.31 51.25
CA GLU A 306 -53.93 27.52 52.04
C GLU A 306 -54.89 28.67 51.67
N ALA A 307 -55.13 28.89 50.38
CA ALA A 307 -56.09 29.88 49.91
C ALA A 307 -57.51 29.59 50.41
N ARG A 308 -57.94 28.31 50.40
CA ARG A 308 -59.23 27.89 50.99
C ARG A 308 -59.32 28.19 52.48
N ARG A 309 -58.25 27.96 53.24
CA ARG A 309 -58.20 28.29 54.67
C ARG A 309 -58.30 29.79 54.92
N ILE A 310 -57.63 30.61 54.12
CA ILE A 310 -57.73 32.08 54.22
C ILE A 310 -59.15 32.55 53.89
N GLU A 311 -59.79 32.00 52.85
CA GLU A 311 -61.18 32.31 52.52
C GLU A 311 -62.16 31.91 53.64
N GLU A 312 -61.94 30.76 54.27
CA GLU A 312 -62.72 30.31 55.42
C GLU A 312 -62.56 31.24 56.63
N VAL A 313 -61.33 31.65 56.96
CA VAL A 313 -61.07 32.64 58.02
C VAL A 313 -61.74 33.97 57.70
N CYS A 314 -61.65 34.46 56.46
CA CYS A 314 -62.33 35.69 56.04
C CYS A 314 -63.86 35.58 56.09
N ARG A 315 -64.44 34.38 55.85
CA ARG A 315 -65.88 34.15 56.02
C ARG A 315 -66.28 34.23 57.49
N ILE A 316 -65.52 33.60 58.38
CA ILE A 316 -65.75 33.64 59.84
C ILE A 316 -65.59 35.06 60.37
N GLU A 317 -64.58 35.81 59.93
CA GLU A 317 -64.41 37.22 60.30
C GLU A 317 -65.53 38.13 59.76
N LYS A 318 -66.06 37.86 58.56
CA LYS A 318 -67.24 38.58 58.04
C LYS A 318 -68.51 38.26 58.83
N GLU A 319 -68.69 37.01 59.26
CA GLU A 319 -69.80 36.64 60.17
C GLU A 319 -69.61 37.29 61.56
N SER A 320 -68.38 37.36 62.07
CA SER A 320 -68.05 38.04 63.33
C SER A 320 -68.21 39.56 63.26
N ARG A 321 -67.90 40.21 62.14
CA ARG A 321 -68.10 41.66 61.94
C ARG A 321 -69.56 42.06 61.71
N VAL A 322 -70.44 41.14 61.33
CA VAL A 322 -71.89 41.38 61.32
C VAL A 322 -72.46 41.30 62.75
N GLU A 323 -71.85 40.50 63.63
CA GLU A 323 -72.20 40.44 65.06
C GLU A 323 -71.58 41.62 65.87
N GLU A 324 -70.46 42.18 65.43
CA GLU A 324 -69.72 43.26 66.11
C GLU A 324 -69.94 44.66 65.47
N ALA A 325 -71.03 44.84 64.71
CA ALA A 325 -71.57 46.16 64.35
C ALA A 325 -72.44 46.76 65.48
N ARG A 326 -72.15 46.39 66.73
CA ARG A 326 -72.92 46.85 67.90
C ARG A 326 -72.12 46.87 69.21
N ARG A 327 -71.03 47.65 69.27
CA ARG A 327 -70.52 48.44 70.43
C ARG A 327 -69.08 48.91 70.13
N VAL A 328 -68.91 50.21 69.83
CA VAL A 328 -68.28 51.23 70.71
C VAL A 328 -66.76 51.01 70.83
N GLU A 329 -65.90 51.78 70.13
CA GLU A 329 -65.44 53.17 70.40
C GLU A 329 -64.09 53.16 71.14
N GLU A 330 -63.16 53.98 70.65
CA GLU A 330 -61.93 54.45 71.29
C GLU A 330 -60.83 53.41 71.65
N GLU A 331 -59.74 53.37 70.87
CA GLU A 331 -58.40 53.83 71.29
C GLU A 331 -57.26 53.24 70.45
N ASN A 332 -56.46 54.17 69.93
CA ASN A 332 -55.00 54.13 69.84
C ASN A 332 -54.32 53.16 68.85
N ARG A 333 -54.00 53.74 67.69
CA ARG A 333 -52.62 54.01 67.24
C ARG A 333 -51.53 53.16 67.94
N ILE A 334 -51.08 52.08 67.28
CA ILE A 334 -49.68 51.61 67.12
C ILE A 334 -49.69 50.39 66.14
N GLU A 335 -50.34 50.49 64.98
CA GLU A 335 -50.34 49.37 64.00
C GLU A 335 -50.14 49.83 62.55
N GLU A 336 -49.62 51.03 62.34
CA GLU A 336 -49.36 51.57 60.99
C GLU A 336 -47.86 51.67 60.66
N ALA A 337 -46.98 51.58 61.67
CA ALA A 337 -45.53 51.59 61.45
C ALA A 337 -44.91 50.19 61.26
N ARG A 338 -45.59 49.11 61.67
CA ARG A 338 -45.03 47.75 61.62
C ARG A 338 -45.39 46.97 60.35
N ARG A 339 -46.49 47.32 59.67
CA ARG A 339 -46.91 46.70 58.40
C ARG A 339 -46.17 47.23 57.17
N ILE A 340 -45.65 48.46 57.20
CA ILE A 340 -44.92 49.07 56.07
C ILE A 340 -43.46 48.59 56.02
N GLU A 341 -42.81 48.37 57.16
CA GLU A 341 -41.41 47.89 57.23
C GLU A 341 -41.29 46.41 56.83
N GLU A 342 -42.28 45.58 57.20
CA GLU A 342 -42.32 44.15 56.86
C GLU A 342 -42.69 43.92 55.38
N ALA A 343 -43.63 44.69 54.84
CA ALA A 343 -43.95 44.66 53.41
C ALA A 343 -42.77 45.09 52.52
N ARG A 344 -42.00 46.10 52.96
CA ARG A 344 -40.86 46.63 52.18
C ARG A 344 -39.66 45.68 52.15
N ARG A 345 -39.40 44.93 53.23
CA ARG A 345 -38.33 43.90 53.26
C ARG A 345 -38.67 42.67 52.41
N ILE A 346 -39.95 42.28 52.33
CA ILE A 346 -40.39 41.16 51.50
C ILE A 346 -40.33 41.53 50.01
N GLU A 347 -40.70 42.76 49.63
CA GLU A 347 -40.62 43.24 48.24
C GLU A 347 -39.16 43.39 47.75
N GLU A 348 -38.25 43.85 48.60
CA GLU A 348 -36.83 44.01 48.26
C GLU A 348 -36.10 42.66 48.14
N ALA A 349 -36.40 41.70 49.02
CA ALA A 349 -35.89 40.33 48.90
C ALA A 349 -36.41 39.63 47.63
N ARG A 350 -37.68 39.83 47.28
CA ARG A 350 -38.30 39.22 46.09
C ARG A 350 -37.73 39.76 44.78
N ARG A 351 -37.41 41.07 44.71
CA ARG A 351 -36.75 41.67 43.53
C ARG A 351 -35.31 41.18 43.33
N ILE A 352 -34.55 40.98 44.40
CA ILE A 352 -33.18 40.46 44.33
C ILE A 352 -33.17 38.99 43.87
N GLU A 353 -34.11 38.19 44.35
CA GLU A 353 -34.20 36.78 43.93
C GLU A 353 -34.72 36.62 42.49
N GLU A 354 -35.66 37.47 42.06
CA GLU A 354 -36.13 37.50 40.67
C GLU A 354 -35.03 37.92 39.69
N THR A 355 -34.22 38.94 40.03
CA THR A 355 -33.07 39.32 39.20
C THR A 355 -32.00 38.23 39.13
N ARG A 356 -31.73 37.52 40.25
CA ARG A 356 -30.77 36.41 40.25
C ARG A 356 -31.23 35.22 39.41
N ARG A 357 -32.53 34.89 39.43
CA ARG A 357 -33.10 33.80 38.61
C ARG A 357 -33.07 34.13 37.11
N ILE A 358 -33.34 35.38 36.74
CA ILE A 358 -33.25 35.83 35.33
C ILE A 358 -31.80 35.76 34.82
N GLU A 359 -30.83 36.16 35.64
CA GLU A 359 -29.42 36.15 35.26
C GLU A 359 -28.83 34.73 35.18
N GLU A 360 -29.27 33.83 36.07
CA GLU A 360 -28.92 32.40 36.04
C GLU A 360 -29.55 31.68 34.84
N ALA A 361 -30.83 31.94 34.54
CA ALA A 361 -31.50 31.41 33.34
C ALA A 361 -30.82 31.87 32.05
N ARG A 362 -30.37 33.14 31.99
CA ARG A 362 -29.70 33.69 30.81
C ARG A 362 -28.32 33.06 30.58
N ARG A 363 -27.58 32.74 31.65
CA ARG A 363 -26.31 31.99 31.54
C ARG A 363 -26.51 30.56 31.07
N ILE A 364 -27.55 29.87 31.56
CA ILE A 364 -27.86 28.50 31.13
C ILE A 364 -28.24 28.47 29.64
N GLU A 365 -29.05 29.42 29.18
CA GLU A 365 -29.45 29.48 27.77
C GLU A 365 -28.28 29.86 26.84
N GLU A 366 -27.39 30.77 27.26
CA GLU A 366 -26.18 31.10 26.52
C GLU A 366 -25.23 29.90 26.41
N THR A 367 -25.07 29.15 27.50
CA THR A 367 -24.23 27.93 27.52
C THR A 367 -24.83 26.85 26.60
N ARG A 368 -26.16 26.67 26.61
CA ARG A 368 -26.85 25.71 25.74
C ARG A 368 -26.71 26.06 24.27
N ARG A 369 -26.79 27.35 23.89
CA ARG A 369 -26.58 27.78 22.50
C ARG A 369 -25.15 27.53 22.03
N ILE A 370 -24.15 27.77 22.89
CA ILE A 370 -22.75 27.48 22.54
C ILE A 370 -22.52 25.97 22.36
N GLU A 371 -23.13 25.14 23.19
CA GLU A 371 -23.04 23.68 23.03
C GLU A 371 -23.78 23.17 21.79
N GLU A 372 -24.92 23.74 21.45
CA GLU A 372 -25.69 23.42 20.24
C GLU A 372 -24.89 23.78 18.99
N THR A 373 -24.34 25.00 18.91
CA THR A 373 -23.45 25.39 17.79
C THR A 373 -22.25 24.46 17.67
N ARG A 374 -21.63 24.05 18.79
CA ARG A 374 -20.47 23.13 18.76
C ARG A 374 -20.86 21.71 18.34
N ARG A 375 -22.11 21.28 18.57
CA ARG A 375 -22.61 19.99 18.08
C ARG A 375 -22.88 20.07 16.58
N ASP A 376 -23.47 21.16 16.10
CA ASP A 376 -23.74 21.37 14.68
C ASP A 376 -22.44 21.47 13.87
N GLU A 377 -21.44 22.21 14.35
CA GLU A 377 -20.11 22.30 13.73
C GLU A 377 -19.42 20.92 13.64
N LYS A 378 -19.56 20.10 14.69
CA LYS A 378 -19.00 18.73 14.69
C LYS A 378 -19.73 17.82 13.71
N ALA A 379 -21.06 17.92 13.64
CA ALA A 379 -21.86 17.13 12.72
C ALA A 379 -21.56 17.53 11.26
N GLU A 380 -21.37 18.82 10.98
CA GLU A 380 -20.97 19.29 9.65
C GLU A 380 -19.55 18.83 9.29
N GLN A 381 -18.61 18.91 10.22
CA GLN A 381 -17.25 18.41 10.03
C GLN A 381 -17.21 16.90 9.74
N GLN A 382 -18.01 16.10 10.45
CA GLN A 382 -18.14 14.67 10.19
C GLN A 382 -18.72 14.38 8.81
N ARG A 383 -19.74 15.14 8.37
CA ARG A 383 -20.31 14.99 7.03
C ARG A 383 -19.30 15.32 5.93
N ILE A 384 -18.49 16.37 6.12
CA ILE A 384 -17.42 16.74 5.18
C ILE A 384 -16.35 15.65 5.12
N GLU A 385 -15.96 15.09 6.27
CA GLU A 385 -14.98 14.00 6.33
C GLU A 385 -15.51 12.71 5.67
N GLU A 386 -16.77 12.34 5.92
CA GLU A 386 -17.43 11.23 5.25
C GLU A 386 -17.52 11.43 3.74
N GLU A 387 -17.90 12.63 3.29
CA GLU A 387 -17.96 12.97 1.85
C GLU A 387 -16.58 12.92 1.19
N MET A 388 -15.54 13.42 1.84
CA MET A 388 -14.16 13.32 1.35
C MET A 388 -13.68 11.87 1.28
N MET A 389 -14.01 11.04 2.27
CA MET A 389 -13.66 9.62 2.27
C MET A 389 -14.40 8.86 1.17
N PHE A 390 -15.67 9.16 0.95
CA PHE A 390 -16.46 8.61 -0.16
C PHE A 390 -15.90 9.02 -1.52
N GLU A 391 -15.58 10.29 -1.73
CA GLU A 391 -14.98 10.80 -2.97
C GLU A 391 -13.59 10.19 -3.23
N LYS A 392 -12.77 10.04 -2.19
CA LYS A 392 -11.46 9.37 -2.30
C LYS A 392 -11.62 7.90 -2.71
N THR A 393 -12.63 7.22 -2.18
CA THR A 393 -12.92 5.83 -2.50
C THR A 393 -13.38 5.70 -3.94
N ARG A 394 -14.29 6.59 -4.39
CA ARG A 394 -14.75 6.66 -5.79
C ARG A 394 -13.60 6.87 -6.77
N ARG A 395 -12.67 7.80 -6.48
CA ARG A 395 -11.49 8.04 -7.32
C ARG A 395 -10.57 6.81 -7.42
N LEU A 396 -10.41 6.07 -6.32
CA LEU A 396 -9.62 4.85 -6.33
C LEU A 396 -10.28 3.74 -7.17
N GLU A 397 -11.60 3.61 -7.08
CA GLU A 397 -12.37 2.68 -7.91
C GLU A 397 -12.32 3.06 -9.40
N GLU A 398 -12.42 4.35 -9.73
CA GLU A 398 -12.28 4.86 -11.09
C GLU A 398 -10.89 4.56 -11.66
N GLN A 399 -9.81 4.78 -10.89
CA GLN A 399 -8.44 4.44 -11.29
C GLN A 399 -8.28 2.94 -11.55
N ARG A 400 -8.80 2.08 -10.66
CA ARG A 400 -8.78 0.62 -10.86
C ARG A 400 -9.56 0.20 -12.10
N ALA A 401 -10.69 0.85 -12.37
CA ALA A 401 -11.49 0.57 -13.56
C ALA A 401 -10.79 1.04 -14.85
N GLU A 402 -10.04 2.14 -14.82
CA GLU A 402 -9.23 2.60 -15.95
C GLU A 402 -8.04 1.67 -16.20
N GLU A 403 -7.32 1.26 -15.16
CA GLU A 403 -6.22 0.30 -15.25
C GLU A 403 -6.68 -1.05 -15.83
N ALA A 404 -7.83 -1.55 -15.38
CA ALA A 404 -8.43 -2.77 -15.93
C ALA A 404 -8.77 -2.65 -17.42
N ARG A 405 -9.23 -1.47 -17.89
CA ARG A 405 -9.45 -1.21 -19.31
C ARG A 405 -8.15 -1.22 -20.11
N ARG A 406 -7.09 -0.58 -19.59
CA ARG A 406 -5.76 -0.58 -20.22
C ARG A 406 -5.20 -2.00 -20.36
N ILE A 407 -5.34 -2.84 -19.34
CA ILE A 407 -4.94 -4.25 -19.39
C ILE A 407 -5.73 -5.01 -20.47
N LEU A 408 -7.05 -4.78 -20.55
CA LEU A 408 -7.88 -5.44 -21.56
C LEU A 408 -7.52 -5.00 -22.99
N GLU A 409 -7.23 -3.71 -23.19
CA GLU A 409 -6.79 -3.16 -24.47
C GLU A 409 -5.42 -3.71 -24.88
N ALA A 410 -4.46 -3.78 -23.94
CA ALA A 410 -3.16 -4.40 -24.17
C ALA A 410 -3.28 -5.89 -24.56
N LYS A 411 -4.19 -6.63 -23.92
CA LYS A 411 -4.49 -8.03 -24.30
C LYS A 411 -5.03 -8.14 -25.72
N LYS A 412 -5.96 -7.26 -26.12
CA LYS A 412 -6.48 -7.25 -27.50
C LYS A 412 -5.39 -6.93 -28.51
N LEU A 413 -4.50 -5.99 -28.21
CA LEU A 413 -3.38 -5.66 -29.10
C LEU A 413 -2.41 -6.83 -29.22
N GLU A 414 -2.11 -7.53 -28.13
CA GLU A 414 -1.25 -8.71 -28.16
C GLU A 414 -1.89 -9.87 -28.93
N GLU A 415 -3.21 -10.10 -28.77
CA GLU A 415 -3.94 -11.07 -29.58
C GLU A 415 -3.87 -10.74 -31.08
N GLN A 416 -3.99 -9.47 -31.46
CA GLN A 416 -3.81 -9.02 -32.85
C GLN A 416 -2.39 -9.27 -33.36
N ARG A 417 -1.36 -9.03 -32.53
CA ARG A 417 0.04 -9.29 -32.89
C ARG A 417 0.30 -10.78 -33.09
N VAL A 418 -0.22 -11.63 -32.20
CA VAL A 418 -0.13 -13.09 -32.32
C VAL A 418 -0.83 -13.57 -33.59
N GLN A 419 -2.00 -13.01 -33.92
CA GLN A 419 -2.72 -13.36 -35.15
C GLN A 419 -1.95 -12.93 -36.41
N ALA A 420 -1.42 -11.70 -36.44
CA ALA A 420 -0.59 -11.21 -37.54
C ALA A 420 0.69 -12.06 -37.73
N ALA A 421 1.31 -12.51 -36.63
CA ALA A 421 2.48 -13.39 -36.68
C ALA A 421 2.14 -14.77 -37.30
N LYS A 422 0.98 -15.34 -36.97
CA LYS A 422 0.50 -16.60 -37.59
C LYS A 422 0.28 -16.44 -39.09
N GLU A 423 -0.39 -15.37 -39.51
CA GLU A 423 -0.64 -15.07 -40.93
C GLU A 423 0.68 -14.87 -41.70
N PHE A 424 1.66 -14.22 -41.08
CA PHE A 424 3.00 -14.07 -41.65
C PHE A 424 3.72 -15.43 -41.81
N GLU A 425 3.66 -16.31 -40.81
CA GLU A 425 4.21 -17.67 -40.94
C GLU A 425 3.51 -18.48 -42.03
N GLU A 426 2.19 -18.43 -42.13
CA GLU A 426 1.43 -19.13 -43.17
C GLU A 426 1.80 -18.61 -44.57
N ALA A 427 1.94 -17.30 -44.73
CA ALA A 427 2.39 -16.68 -45.97
C ALA A 427 3.82 -17.13 -46.34
N LYS A 428 4.72 -17.28 -45.36
CA LYS A 428 6.06 -17.81 -45.57
C LYS A 428 6.02 -19.27 -46.02
N ARG A 429 5.23 -20.12 -45.37
CA ARG A 429 5.05 -21.54 -45.76
C ARG A 429 4.47 -21.67 -47.16
N SER A 430 3.50 -20.83 -47.53
CA SER A 430 2.92 -20.81 -48.87
C SER A 430 3.95 -20.40 -49.94
N LYS A 431 4.80 -19.39 -49.66
CA LYS A 431 5.90 -19.02 -50.56
C LYS A 431 6.92 -20.16 -50.71
N GLU A 432 7.31 -20.81 -49.61
CA GLU A 432 8.21 -21.96 -49.65
C GLU A 432 7.63 -23.14 -50.44
N GLN A 433 6.32 -23.40 -50.31
CA GLN A 433 5.63 -24.41 -51.12
C GLN A 433 5.64 -24.05 -52.62
N ARG A 434 5.36 -22.79 -52.97
CA ARG A 434 5.41 -22.31 -54.36
C ARG A 434 6.80 -22.43 -54.96
N VAL A 435 7.85 -22.12 -54.19
CA VAL A 435 9.24 -22.30 -54.63
C VAL A 435 9.53 -23.78 -54.90
N LYS A 436 9.12 -24.69 -54.00
CA LYS A 436 9.27 -26.13 -54.21
C LYS A 436 8.47 -26.66 -55.41
N GLU A 437 7.26 -26.15 -55.65
CA GLU A 437 6.46 -26.50 -56.84
C GLU A 437 7.09 -25.99 -58.13
N GLU A 438 7.66 -24.77 -58.12
CA GLU A 438 8.40 -24.21 -59.26
C GLU A 438 9.68 -25.03 -59.55
N GLU A 439 10.44 -25.41 -58.51
CA GLU A 439 11.60 -26.30 -58.62
C GLU A 439 11.22 -27.65 -59.24
N ASN A 440 10.16 -28.29 -58.73
CA ASN A 440 9.65 -29.56 -59.26
C ASN A 440 9.17 -29.44 -60.73
N ARG A 441 8.60 -28.29 -61.12
CA ARG A 441 8.15 -28.04 -62.50
C ARG A 441 9.32 -27.84 -63.48
N ILE A 442 10.47 -27.36 -62.99
CA ILE A 442 11.69 -27.22 -63.79
C ILE A 442 12.38 -28.59 -63.98
N GLU A 443 12.24 -29.51 -63.02
CA GLU A 443 12.77 -30.88 -63.10
C GLU A 443 11.89 -31.85 -63.92
N GLU A 444 10.67 -31.48 -64.32
CA GLU A 444 9.86 -32.31 -65.21
C GLU A 444 10.51 -32.40 -66.61
N PRO A 445 10.91 -33.60 -67.08
CA PRO A 445 11.59 -33.73 -68.37
C PRO A 445 10.61 -33.39 -69.50
N LYS A 446 11.01 -32.44 -70.37
CA LYS A 446 10.31 -32.17 -71.64
C LYS A 446 10.19 -33.48 -72.41
N ARG A 447 8.97 -34.03 -72.50
CA ARG A 447 8.65 -35.16 -73.38
C ARG A 447 9.20 -34.87 -74.78
N PRO A 448 10.02 -35.76 -75.36
CA PRO A 448 10.51 -35.55 -76.71
C PRO A 448 9.30 -35.51 -77.65
N LYS A 449 9.27 -34.49 -78.51
CA LYS A 449 8.33 -34.45 -79.63
C LYS A 449 8.62 -35.68 -80.48
N GLU A 450 7.68 -36.62 -80.53
CA GLU A 450 7.68 -37.65 -81.56
C GLU A 450 7.54 -36.93 -82.90
N GLU A 451 8.65 -36.77 -83.61
CA GLU A 451 8.66 -36.51 -85.03
C GLU A 451 8.06 -37.74 -85.70
N GLY A 452 6.75 -37.72 -85.85
CA GLY A 452 6.00 -38.66 -86.66
C GLY A 452 6.51 -38.61 -88.09
N CYS A 453 7.39 -39.55 -88.40
CA CYS A 453 7.78 -39.96 -89.73
C CYS A 453 6.53 -40.07 -90.62
N LYS A 454 6.38 -39.15 -91.57
CA LYS A 454 5.45 -39.28 -92.69
C LYS A 454 6.20 -39.01 -93.99
N CYS A 455 6.18 -40.04 -94.82
CA CYS A 455 6.39 -40.04 -96.27
C CYS A 455 7.80 -40.39 -96.78
N CYS A 456 8.00 -41.67 -97.10
CA CYS A 456 8.44 -42.12 -98.43
C CYS A 456 8.09 -43.60 -98.66
N ILE A 457 6.85 -43.81 -99.12
CA ILE A 457 6.24 -44.98 -99.79
C ILE A 457 5.31 -44.27 -100.80
N ILE A 458 5.30 -44.39 -102.13
CA ILE A 458 5.83 -45.33 -103.14
C ILE A 458 5.76 -44.60 -104.51
N MET A 459 6.56 -45.05 -105.50
CA MET A 459 6.54 -44.81 -106.96
C MET A 459 7.29 -43.59 -107.52
#